data_AF-A0A6S7KGS9-F1
#
_entry.id   AF-A0A6S7KGS9-F1
#
_cell.length_a   1.000
_cell.length_b   1.000
_cell.length_c   1.000
_cell.angle_alpha   90.00
_cell.angle_beta   90.00
_cell.angle_gamma   90.00
#
_symmetry.space_group_name_H-M   'P 1'
#
loop_
_entity.id
_entity.type
_entity.pdbx_description
1 polymer ?
#
loop_
_entity_poly.entity_id
_entity_poly.type
_entity_poly.pdbx_seq_one_letter_code
_entity_poly.pdbx_strand_id
1 'polypeptide(L)' 'MTINYDALIVRSATKVTDEVLKAGRRLKLVGRAGTGVDNIDIKSATRNGVIVMNTPSGNTLSAAEHTCAMIISLA' A
#
# COMPACT_ATOMS: atom_id res chain seq x y z
N MET A 1 -15.77 18.98 -15.70
CA MET A 1 -15.27 18.93 -14.30
C MET A 1 -14.19 17.87 -14.24
N THR A 2 -12.93 18.22 -14.53
CA THR A 2 -11.81 17.27 -14.53
C THR A 2 -11.32 17.13 -13.10
N ILE A 3 -11.86 16.13 -12.40
CA ILE A 3 -11.40 15.77 -11.07
C ILE A 3 -10.04 15.12 -11.26
N ASN A 4 -8.97 15.79 -10.83
CA ASN A 4 -7.64 15.19 -10.87
C ASN A 4 -7.11 15.14 -9.45
N TYR A 5 -6.56 13.98 -9.12
CA TYR A 5 -6.04 13.66 -7.80
C TYR A 5 -4.51 13.61 -7.85
N ASP A 6 -3.87 14.19 -6.84
CA ASP A 6 -2.42 14.12 -6.66
C ASP A 6 -1.97 12.85 -5.94
N ALA A 7 -2.87 12.20 -5.19
CA ALA A 7 -2.55 11.01 -4.41
C ALA A 7 -3.67 9.97 -4.43
N LEU A 8 -3.30 8.70 -4.32
CA LEU A 8 -4.18 7.56 -4.20
C LEU A 8 -3.83 6.78 -2.92
N ILE A 9 -4.80 6.59 -2.03
CA ILE A 9 -4.62 5.82 -0.79
C ILE A 9 -5.35 4.48 -0.89
N VAL A 10 -4.63 3.39 -0.63
CA VAL A 10 -5.14 2.02 -0.78
C VAL A 10 -4.85 1.13 0.41
N ARG A 11 -5.58 0.02 0.48
CA ARG A 11 -5.34 -1.13 1.37
C ARG A 11 -5.04 -2.38 0.54
N SER A 12 -5.03 -3.55 1.18
CA SER A 12 -4.65 -4.84 0.58
C SER A 12 -5.51 -5.28 -0.62
N ALA A 13 -6.80 -4.97 -0.63
CA ALA A 13 -7.73 -5.45 -1.66
C ALA A 13 -7.52 -4.77 -3.02
N THR A 14 -7.22 -3.47 -3.04
CA THR A 14 -7.11 -2.69 -4.28
C THR A 14 -5.84 -3.08 -5.03
N LYS A 15 -5.94 -3.36 -6.33
CA LYS A 15 -4.79 -3.57 -7.22
C LYS A 15 -4.49 -2.29 -7.98
N VAL A 16 -3.29 -1.74 -7.78
CA VAL A 16 -2.81 -0.55 -8.49
C VAL A 16 -1.95 -1.01 -9.65
N THR A 17 -2.61 -1.23 -10.79
CA THR A 17 -1.99 -1.70 -12.03
C THR A 17 -1.44 -0.53 -12.86
N ASP A 18 -0.68 -0.84 -13.92
CA ASP A 18 -0.22 0.14 -14.91
C ASP A 18 -1.37 0.98 -15.50
N GLU A 19 -2.54 0.37 -15.75
CA GLU A 19 -3.73 1.06 -16.25
C GLU A 19 -4.24 2.12 -15.26
N VAL A 20 -4.30 1.77 -13.98
CA VAL A 20 -4.71 2.71 -12.91
C VAL A 20 -3.74 3.89 -12.83
N LEU A 21 -2.43 3.61 -12.91
CA LEU A 21 -1.39 4.63 -12.85
C LEU A 21 -1.45 5.58 -14.07
N LYS A 22 -1.69 5.05 -15.27
CA LYS A 22 -1.85 5.85 -16.50
C LYS A 22 -3.12 6.70 -16.50
N ALA A 23 -4.21 6.20 -15.92
CA ALA A 23 -5.44 6.97 -15.74
C ALA A 23 -5.22 8.18 -14.81
N GLY A 24 -4.33 8.04 -13.83
CA GLY A 24 -3.94 9.08 -12.87
C GLY A 24 -3.00 10.14 -13.46
N ARG A 25 -3.44 10.93 -14.45
CA ARG A 25 -2.58 11.90 -15.17
C ARG A 25 -1.88 12.98 -14.32
N ARG A 26 -2.34 13.23 -13.08
CA ARG A 26 -1.68 14.14 -12.11
C ARG A 26 -1.23 13.41 -10.84
N LEU A 27 -1.30 12.08 -10.82
CA LEU A 27 -0.95 11.29 -9.66
C LEU A 27 0.55 11.41 -9.40
N LYS A 28 0.92 11.73 -8.16
CA LYS A 28 2.29 11.86 -7.68
C LYS A 28 2.64 10.80 -6.65
N LEU A 29 1.64 10.29 -5.93
CA LEU A 29 1.84 9.36 -4.82
C LEU A 29 0.75 8.28 -4.75
N VAL A 30 1.18 7.05 -4.46
CA VAL A 30 0.33 5.95 -4.00
C VAL A 30 0.75 5.59 -2.58
N GLY A 31 -0.14 5.80 -1.61
CA GLY A 31 0.05 5.41 -0.23
C GLY A 31 -0.68 4.11 0.08
N ARG A 32 0.04 3.09 0.56
CA ARG A 32 -0.56 1.85 1.07
C ARG A 32 -0.58 1.84 2.59
N ALA A 33 -1.78 1.73 3.15
CA ALA A 33 -1.98 1.45 4.57
C ALA A 33 -1.73 -0.05 4.84
N GLY A 34 -0.45 -0.40 4.99
CA GLY A 34 0.04 -1.76 5.25
C GLY A 34 1.56 -1.86 5.02
N THR A 35 2.16 -2.95 5.47
CA THR A 35 3.63 -3.17 5.39
C THR A 35 4.09 -3.63 3.99
N GLY A 36 3.38 -4.58 3.37
CA GLY A 36 3.69 -5.03 2.00
C GLY A 36 3.27 -4.01 0.94
N VAL A 37 3.74 -4.20 -0.30
CA VAL A 37 3.36 -3.38 -1.48
C VAL A 37 3.00 -4.25 -2.70
N ASP A 38 2.70 -5.53 -2.47
CA ASP A 38 2.54 -6.57 -3.51
C ASP A 38 1.32 -6.35 -4.42
N ASN A 39 0.43 -5.44 -4.05
CA ASN A 39 -0.75 -5.06 -4.81
C ASN A 39 -0.53 -3.80 -5.69
N ILE A 40 0.69 -3.26 -5.71
CA ILE A 40 1.05 -2.08 -6.49
C ILE A 40 2.13 -2.48 -7.49
N ASP A 41 1.94 -2.16 -8.77
CA ASP A 41 2.97 -2.33 -9.77
C ASP A 41 4.04 -1.24 -9.62
N ILE A 42 5.06 -1.55 -8.81
CA ILE A 42 6.17 -0.64 -8.51
C ILE A 42 6.93 -0.23 -9.77
N LYS A 43 7.12 -1.14 -10.73
CA LYS A 43 7.86 -0.83 -11.96
C LYS A 43 7.11 0.20 -12.78
N SER A 44 5.79 0.03 -12.90
CA SER A 44 4.93 0.97 -13.60
C SER A 44 4.82 2.30 -12.86
N ALA A 45 4.75 2.30 -11.52
CA ALA A 45 4.75 3.53 -10.74
C ALA A 45 6.03 4.34 -10.95
N THR A 46 7.20 3.70 -10.90
CA THR A 46 8.50 4.34 -11.17
C THR A 46 8.57 4.94 -12.58
N ARG A 47 8.13 4.20 -13.62
CA ARG A 47 8.13 4.72 -15.00
C ARG A 47 7.22 5.93 -15.19
N ASN A 48 6.12 6.01 -14.45
CA ASN A 48 5.17 7.12 -14.48
C ASN A 48 5.56 8.26 -13.51
N GLY A 49 6.71 8.17 -12.82
CA GLY A 49 7.14 9.19 -11.85
C GLY A 49 6.29 9.27 -10.58
N VAL A 50 5.56 8.19 -10.25
CA VAL A 50 4.67 8.11 -9.10
C VAL A 50 5.40 7.44 -7.93
N ILE A 51 5.46 8.12 -6.79
CA ILE A 51 6.08 7.60 -5.56
C ILE A 51 5.15 6.58 -4.91
N VAL A 52 5.71 5.47 -4.44
CA VAL A 52 4.97 4.49 -3.63
C VAL A 52 5.47 4.52 -2.20
N MET A 53 4.57 4.70 -1.25
CA MET A 53 4.86 4.72 0.19
C MET A 53 3.99 3.69 0.91
N ASN A 54 4.56 3.00 1.88
CA ASN A 54 3.89 2.05 2.77
C ASN A 54 4.03 2.47 4.24
N THR A 55 3.47 1.68 5.15
CA THR A 55 3.62 1.88 6.60
C THR A 55 4.47 0.75 7.18
N PRO A 56 5.81 0.83 7.08
CA PRO A 56 6.67 -0.20 7.65
C PRO A 56 6.48 -0.27 9.16
N SER A 57 6.58 -1.47 9.73
CA SER A 57 6.48 -1.75 11.17
C SER A 57 5.15 -1.38 11.85
N GLY A 58 4.13 -0.93 11.11
CA GLY A 58 2.86 -0.46 11.69
C GLY A 58 2.07 -1.53 12.45
N ASN A 59 2.39 -2.82 12.26
CA ASN A 59 1.76 -3.94 12.95
C ASN A 59 2.73 -4.76 13.81
N THR A 60 3.99 -4.32 13.99
CA THR A 60 5.02 -5.11 14.67
C THR A 60 4.63 -5.46 16.10
N LEU A 61 4.13 -4.49 16.87
CA LEU A 61 3.74 -4.70 18.26
C LEU A 61 2.56 -5.68 18.37
N SER A 62 1.48 -5.44 17.62
CA SER A 62 0.30 -6.32 17.65
C SER A 62 0.61 -7.73 17.16
N ALA A 63 1.53 -7.89 16.20
CA ALA A 63 1.99 -9.21 15.76
C ALA A 63 2.77 -9.94 16.87
N ALA A 64 3.61 -9.22 17.64
CA ALA A 64 4.32 -9.79 18.78
C ALA A 64 3.36 -10.22 19.89
N GLU A 65 2.41 -9.35 20.26
CA GLU A 65 1.37 -9.65 21.25
C GLU A 65 0.53 -10.86 20.83
N HIS A 66 0.10 -10.90 19.57
CA HIS A 66 -0.66 -12.02 19.03
C HIS A 66 0.14 -13.33 19.06
N THR A 67 1.45 -13.28 18.80
CA THR A 67 2.33 -14.46 18.87
C THR A 67 2.41 -15.01 20.29
N CYS A 68 2.62 -14.14 21.29
CA CYS A 68 2.62 -14.57 22.69
C CYS A 68 1.27 -15.15 23.11
N ALA A 69 0.16 -14.52 22.69
CA ALA A 69 -1.18 -15.03 22.97
C ALA A 69 -1.42 -16.42 22.36
N MET A 70 -0.96 -16.66 21.12
CA MET A 70 -1.03 -17.99 20.51
C MET A 70 -0.23 -19.02 21.30
N ILE A 71 1.01 -18.70 21.72
CA ILE A 71 1.84 -19.61 22.55
C ILE A 71 1.12 -19.98 23.85
N ILE A 72 0.56 -19.00 24.55
CA ILE A 72 -0.18 -19.23 25.81
C ILE A 72 -1.45 -20.05 25.56
N SER A 73 -2.12 -19.87 24.42
CA SER A 73 -3.38 -20.59 24.11
C SER A 73 -3.18 -22.08 23.80
N LEU A 74 -1.95 -22.52 23.52
CA LEU A 74 -1.61 -23.94 23.33
C LEU A 74 -1.19 -24.64 24.64
N ALA A 75 -0.94 -23.89 25.71
CA ALA A 75 -0.50 -24.40 27.01
C ALA A 75 -1.69 -24.82 27.89
#